data_AF-A0A971HS69-F1
#
_entry.id   AF-A0A971HS69-F1
#
_cell.length_a   1.000
_cell.length_b   1.000
_cell.length_c   1.000
_cell.angle_alpha   90.00
_cell.angle_beta   90.00
_cell.angle_gamma   90.00
#
_symmetry.space_group_name_H-M   'P 1'
#
loop_
_entity.id
_entity.type
_entity.pdbx_description
1 polymer ?
#
loop_
_entity_poly.entity_id
_entity_poly.type
_entity_poly.pdbx_seq_one_letter_code
_entity_poly.pdbx_strand_id
1 'polypeptide(L)'
;MEQFFVGFETLAKLYGSLAEANMFFYRNHEDVDNFRNLIEQRAMVIEDTEVIFSELKSKFFDKFGEENITHANLIDFIYAVVEKIPETADYAKQVTDSLRELVETNKLVEKKVASFQEKLKTEVGKVRQTSKSLTGYRQLETYGSCFINKIK
;
A
#
# COMPACT_ATOMS: atom_id res chain seq x y z
N MET A 1 -28.25 12.37 10.61
CA MET A 1 -28.62 11.03 10.14
C MET A 1 -28.01 10.80 8.78
N GLU A 2 -28.41 11.57 7.76
CA GLU A 2 -27.84 11.56 6.39
C GLU A 2 -26.29 11.52 6.34
N GLN A 3 -25.63 12.30 7.19
CA GLN A 3 -24.17 12.35 7.25
C GLN A 3 -23.49 11.03 7.68
N PHE A 4 -24.15 10.18 8.48
CA PHE A 4 -23.61 8.86 8.81
C PHE A 4 -23.68 7.89 7.63
N PHE A 5 -24.76 7.97 6.83
CA PHE A 5 -24.88 7.20 5.59
C PHE A 5 -23.79 7.61 4.60
N VAL A 6 -23.65 8.92 4.34
CA VAL A 6 -22.62 9.45 3.43
C VAL A 6 -21.22 9.12 3.93
N GLY A 7 -20.96 9.26 5.23
CA GLY A 7 -19.65 8.94 5.80
C GLY A 7 -19.29 7.47 5.68
N PHE A 8 -20.22 6.55 6.00
CA PHE A 8 -19.99 5.11 5.83
C PHE A 8 -19.85 4.72 4.36
N GLU A 9 -20.67 5.26 3.46
CA GLU A 9 -20.52 5.00 2.03
C GLU A 9 -19.15 5.47 1.51
N THR A 10 -18.69 6.65 1.97
CA THR A 10 -17.38 7.19 1.59
C THR A 10 -16.24 6.33 2.13
N LEU A 11 -16.29 5.92 3.40
CA LEU A 11 -15.31 5.01 3.99
C LEU A 11 -15.26 3.67 3.24
N ALA A 12 -16.42 3.08 2.92
CA ALA A 12 -16.49 1.83 2.16
C ALA A 12 -15.83 1.97 0.78
N LYS A 13 -16.12 3.07 0.06
CA LYS A 13 -15.48 3.36 -1.24
C LYS A 13 -13.97 3.54 -1.14
N LEU A 14 -13.49 4.27 -0.14
CA LEU A 14 -12.06 4.50 0.06
C LEU A 14 -11.31 3.19 0.38
N TYR A 15 -11.83 2.38 1.31
CA TYR A 15 -11.23 1.08 1.60
C TYR A 15 -11.31 0.11 0.43
N GLY A 16 -12.44 0.10 -0.29
CA GLY A 16 -12.60 -0.69 -1.52
C GLY A 16 -11.61 -0.28 -2.61
N SER A 17 -11.41 1.02 -2.82
CA SER A 17 -10.43 1.54 -3.79
C SER A 17 -9.00 1.11 -3.46
N LEU A 18 -8.62 1.10 -2.17
CA LEU A 18 -7.33 0.57 -1.76
C LEU A 18 -7.20 -0.95 -1.99
N ALA A 19 -8.27 -1.71 -1.77
CA ALA A 19 -8.28 -3.14 -2.04
C ALA A 19 -8.13 -3.41 -3.55
N GLU A 20 -8.82 -2.64 -4.40
CA GLU A 20 -8.68 -2.70 -5.85
C GLU A 20 -7.27 -2.34 -6.30
N ALA A 21 -6.67 -1.27 -5.75
CA ALA A 21 -5.30 -0.87 -6.05
C ALA A 21 -4.28 -1.94 -5.65
N ASN A 22 -4.46 -2.58 -4.48
CA ASN A 22 -3.66 -3.73 -4.06
C ASN A 22 -3.77 -4.88 -5.06
N MET A 23 -4.98 -5.21 -5.51
CA MET A 23 -5.21 -6.28 -6.48
C MET A 23 -4.64 -5.93 -7.86
N PHE A 24 -4.71 -4.68 -8.28
CA PHE A 24 -4.07 -4.19 -9.48
C PHE A 24 -2.56 -4.38 -9.40
N PHE A 25 -1.91 -3.94 -8.32
CA PHE A 25 -0.49 -4.18 -8.11
C PHE A 25 -0.13 -5.67 -8.07
N TYR A 26 -0.94 -6.48 -7.38
CA TYR A 26 -0.72 -7.92 -7.27
C TYR A 26 -0.77 -8.64 -8.62
N ARG A 27 -1.69 -8.23 -9.51
CA ARG A 27 -1.90 -8.84 -10.84
C ARG A 27 -0.93 -8.33 -11.90
N ASN A 28 -0.54 -7.06 -11.85
CA ASN A 28 0.33 -6.47 -12.86
C ASN A 28 1.81 -6.78 -12.59
N HIS A 29 2.63 -6.59 -13.62
CA HIS A 29 4.06 -6.93 -13.58
C HIS A 29 4.82 -6.16 -12.48
N GLU A 30 5.90 -6.79 -12.01
CA GLU A 30 6.74 -6.37 -10.89
C GLU A 30 7.48 -5.06 -11.24
N ASP A 31 6.82 -3.93 -11.01
CA ASP A 31 7.35 -2.57 -11.25
C ASP A 31 7.40 -1.77 -9.94
N VAL A 32 8.58 -1.24 -9.65
CA VAL A 32 8.87 -0.45 -8.45
C VAL A 32 8.11 0.88 -8.45
N ASP A 33 7.88 1.48 -9.62
CA ASP A 33 7.15 2.74 -9.71
C ASP A 33 5.65 2.51 -9.45
N ASN A 34 5.09 1.40 -9.93
CA ASN A 34 3.73 0.98 -9.55
C ASN A 34 3.59 0.71 -8.05
N PHE A 35 4.60 0.11 -7.42
CA PHE A 35 4.61 -0.07 -5.96
C PHE A 35 4.67 1.28 -5.23
N ARG A 36 5.52 2.22 -5.69
CA ARG A 36 5.62 3.56 -5.10
C ARG A 36 4.28 4.30 -5.18
N ASN A 37 3.66 4.28 -6.36
CA ASN A 37 2.34 4.90 -6.58
C ASN A 37 1.28 4.31 -5.64
N LEU A 38 1.26 2.99 -5.44
CA LEU A 38 0.35 2.33 -4.49
C LEU A 38 0.55 2.85 -3.06
N ILE A 39 1.79 3.01 -2.61
CA ILE A 39 2.11 3.50 -1.27
C ILE A 39 1.70 4.97 -1.09
N GLU A 40 1.94 5.81 -2.10
CA GLU A 40 1.52 7.22 -2.09
C GLU A 40 -0.01 7.35 -2.06
N GLN A 41 -0.72 6.60 -2.90
CA GLN A 41 -2.19 6.53 -2.87
C GLN A 41 -2.71 6.08 -1.52
N ARG A 42 -2.11 5.04 -0.93
CA ARG A 42 -2.47 4.57 0.40
C ARG A 42 -2.32 5.66 1.46
N ALA A 43 -1.22 6.41 1.45
CA ALA A 43 -0.98 7.45 2.45
C ALA A 43 -2.09 8.51 2.42
N MET A 44 -2.45 8.98 1.22
CA MET A 44 -3.52 9.96 1.03
C MET A 44 -4.88 9.41 1.50
N VAL A 45 -5.25 8.19 1.09
CA VAL A 45 -6.54 7.62 1.48
C VAL A 45 -6.63 7.34 2.98
N ILE A 46 -5.54 6.91 3.62
CA ILE A 46 -5.55 6.71 5.09
C ILE A 46 -5.83 8.03 5.80
N GLU A 47 -5.17 9.12 5.40
CA GLU A 47 -5.41 10.45 5.96
C GLU A 47 -6.88 10.87 5.79
N ASP A 48 -7.45 10.71 4.58
CA ASP A 48 -8.87 11.00 4.33
C ASP A 48 -9.81 10.17 5.22
N THR A 49 -9.51 8.88 5.41
CA THR A 49 -10.33 8.01 6.26
C THR A 49 -10.26 8.39 7.73
N GLU A 50 -9.11 8.86 8.22
CA GLU A 50 -8.94 9.35 9.59
C GLU A 50 -9.72 10.64 9.84
N VAL A 51 -9.73 11.56 8.86
CA VAL A 51 -10.54 12.78 8.90
C VAL A 51 -12.03 12.44 8.96
N ILE A 52 -12.52 11.62 8.02
CA ILE A 52 -13.93 11.20 7.98
C ILE A 52 -14.32 10.50 9.28
N PHE A 53 -13.48 9.61 9.78
CA PHE A 53 -13.73 8.90 11.03
C PHE A 53 -13.85 9.87 12.23
N SER A 54 -12.95 10.86 12.30
CA SER A 54 -12.95 11.86 13.36
C SER A 54 -14.20 12.75 13.31
N GLU A 55 -14.63 13.16 12.11
CA GLU A 55 -15.87 13.91 11.92
C GLU A 55 -17.11 13.11 12.34
N LEU A 56 -17.18 11.83 11.94
CA LEU A 56 -18.30 10.96 12.32
C LEU A 56 -18.34 10.76 13.84
N LYS A 57 -17.19 10.58 14.49
CA LYS A 57 -17.06 10.50 15.95
C LYS A 57 -17.58 11.77 16.62
N SER A 58 -17.11 12.94 16.20
CA SER A 58 -17.56 14.22 16.76
C SER A 58 -19.09 14.34 16.67
N LYS A 59 -19.66 14.08 15.49
CA LYS A 59 -21.12 14.17 15.26
C LYS A 59 -21.91 13.17 16.07
N PHE A 60 -21.35 11.98 16.31
CA PHE A 60 -21.97 10.97 17.15
C PHE A 60 -22.03 11.44 18.61
N PHE A 61 -20.91 11.95 19.13
CA PHE A 61 -20.83 12.49 20.49
C PHE A 61 -21.69 13.74 20.69
N ASP A 62 -21.75 14.64 19.71
CA ASP A 62 -22.62 15.81 19.75
C ASP A 62 -24.10 15.42 19.86
N LYS A 63 -24.49 14.30 19.24
CA LYS A 63 -25.89 13.86 19.16
C LYS A 63 -26.32 12.97 20.34
N PHE A 64 -25.45 12.07 20.80
CA PHE A 64 -25.79 11.04 21.79
C PHE A 64 -25.04 11.20 23.12
N GLY A 65 -24.15 12.18 23.21
CA GLY A 65 -23.25 12.39 24.35
C GLY A 65 -22.03 11.46 24.30
N GLU A 66 -21.00 11.83 25.07
CA GLU A 66 -19.94 10.89 25.46
C GLU A 66 -20.51 9.93 26.53
N GLU A 67 -21.33 8.96 26.11
CA GLU A 67 -21.46 7.76 26.93
C GLU A 67 -20.08 7.05 26.95
N ASN A 68 -19.76 6.32 28.03
CA ASN A 68 -18.48 5.68 28.40
C ASN A 68 -17.86 4.70 27.36
N ILE A 69 -18.04 4.95 26.07
CA ILE A 69 -17.54 4.13 25.01
C ILE A 69 -16.19 4.69 24.58
N THR A 70 -15.14 4.09 25.14
CA THR A 70 -13.79 4.13 24.59
C THR A 70 -13.81 3.50 23.19
N HIS A 71 -14.29 4.23 22.18
CA HIS A 71 -14.22 3.83 20.77
C HIS A 71 -12.76 3.91 20.30
N ALA A 72 -11.92 3.01 20.81
CA ALA A 72 -10.50 2.97 20.55
C ALA A 72 -10.20 2.72 19.07
N ASN A 73 -11.12 2.06 18.34
CA ASN A 73 -10.99 1.77 16.92
C ASN A 73 -12.31 1.98 16.15
N LEU A 74 -12.21 1.95 14.81
CA LEU A 74 -13.32 2.19 13.89
C LEU A 74 -14.44 1.14 13.99
N ILE A 75 -14.11 -0.11 14.26
CA ILE A 75 -15.10 -1.19 14.33
C ILE A 75 -16.00 -1.01 15.55
N ASP A 76 -15.42 -0.71 16.71
CA ASP A 76 -16.19 -0.44 17.93
C ASP A 76 -17.10 0.79 17.77
N PHE A 77 -16.63 1.80 17.03
CA PHE A 77 -17.45 2.96 16.68
C PHE A 77 -18.62 2.59 15.76
N ILE A 78 -18.38 1.81 14.70
CA ILE A 78 -19.42 1.37 13.78
C ILE A 78 -20.51 0.61 14.54
N TYR A 79 -20.15 -0.30 15.46
CA TYR A 79 -21.14 -1.04 16.24
C TYR A 79 -22.05 -0.14 17.08
N ALA A 80 -21.49 0.87 17.74
CA ALA A 80 -22.30 1.80 18.52
C ALA A 80 -23.16 2.72 17.67
N VAL A 81 -22.68 3.13 16.50
CA VAL A 81 -23.51 3.86 15.54
C VAL A 81 -24.70 3.00 15.11
N VAL A 82 -24.49 1.73 14.79
CA VAL A 82 -25.57 0.81 14.42
C VAL A 82 -26.54 0.56 15.58
N GLU A 83 -26.05 0.47 16.81
CA GLU A 83 -26.90 0.31 18.00
C GLU A 83 -27.82 1.53 18.20
N LYS A 84 -27.31 2.75 18.05
CA LYS A 84 -28.09 3.99 18.24
C LYS A 84 -28.84 4.43 16.98
N ILE A 85 -28.40 3.99 15.80
CA ILE A 85 -28.96 4.29 14.48
C ILE A 85 -29.02 3.00 13.63
N PRO A 86 -30.00 2.10 13.90
CA PRO A 86 -30.10 0.81 13.22
C PRO A 86 -30.23 0.91 11.70
N GLU A 87 -30.78 2.01 11.17
CA GLU A 87 -30.94 2.23 9.74
C GLU A 87 -29.60 2.30 8.98
N THR A 88 -28.49 2.57 9.69
CA THR A 88 -27.15 2.60 9.09
C THR A 88 -26.51 1.20 8.94
N ALA A 89 -27.16 0.14 9.42
CA ALA A 89 -26.59 -1.21 9.48
C ALA A 89 -26.05 -1.72 8.13
N ASP A 90 -26.77 -1.49 7.03
CA ASP A 90 -26.33 -1.94 5.70
C ASP A 90 -25.08 -1.19 5.22
N TYR A 91 -24.97 0.10 5.52
CA TYR A 91 -23.81 0.92 5.16
C TYR A 91 -22.61 0.60 6.04
N ALA A 92 -22.84 0.41 7.33
CA ALA A 92 -21.84 -0.09 8.28
C ALA A 92 -21.28 -1.44 7.82
N LYS A 93 -22.15 -2.35 7.36
CA LYS A 93 -21.73 -3.65 6.83
C LYS A 93 -20.82 -3.48 5.60
N GLN A 94 -21.17 -2.60 4.66
CA GLN A 94 -20.32 -2.29 3.51
C GLN A 94 -18.91 -1.85 3.94
N VAL A 95 -18.79 -0.95 4.92
CA VAL A 95 -17.48 -0.55 5.46
C VAL A 95 -16.70 -1.74 6.00
N THR A 96 -17.35 -2.61 6.78
CA THR A 96 -16.68 -3.79 7.36
C THR A 96 -16.25 -4.81 6.31
N ASP A 97 -17.04 -4.99 5.25
CA ASP A 97 -16.71 -5.91 4.16
C ASP A 97 -15.55 -5.34 3.32
N SER A 98 -15.55 -4.04 2.99
CA SER A 98 -14.44 -3.38 2.31
C SER A 98 -13.14 -3.40 3.13
N LEU A 99 -13.22 -3.22 4.45
CA LEU A 99 -12.07 -3.36 5.35
C LEU A 99 -11.52 -4.78 5.35
N ARG A 100 -12.39 -5.79 5.37
CA ARG A 100 -11.98 -7.20 5.31
C ARG A 100 -11.22 -7.47 4.01
N GLU A 101 -11.77 -7.03 2.88
CA GLU A 101 -11.14 -7.18 1.57
C GLU A 101 -9.79 -6.46 1.51
N LEU A 102 -9.70 -5.23 2.05
CA LEU A 102 -8.44 -4.50 2.14
C LEU A 102 -7.39 -5.28 2.97
N VAL A 103 -7.75 -5.83 4.12
CA VAL A 103 -6.85 -6.64 4.94
C VAL A 103 -6.38 -7.90 4.20
N GLU A 104 -7.27 -8.57 3.47
CA GLU A 104 -6.92 -9.75 2.69
C GLU A 104 -5.96 -9.42 1.53
N THR A 105 -6.25 -8.35 0.79
CA THR A 105 -5.43 -7.90 -0.32
C THR A 105 -4.07 -7.35 0.15
N ASN A 106 -3.99 -6.75 1.33
CA ASN A 106 -2.72 -6.36 1.97
C ASN A 106 -1.78 -7.56 2.12
N LYS A 107 -2.30 -8.69 2.61
CA LYS A 107 -1.51 -9.92 2.78
C LYS A 107 -1.01 -10.46 1.44
N LEU A 108 -1.76 -10.26 0.35
CA LEU A 108 -1.33 -10.66 -0.99
C LEU A 108 -0.17 -9.79 -1.49
N VAL A 109 -0.28 -8.47 -1.29
CA VAL A 109 0.80 -7.51 -1.64
C VAL A 109 2.06 -7.81 -0.84
N GLU A 110 1.96 -8.02 0.48
CA GLU A 110 3.10 -8.38 1.33
C GLU A 110 3.81 -9.64 0.85
N LYS A 111 3.05 -10.71 0.54
CA LYS A 111 3.62 -11.94 -0.02
C LYS A 111 4.31 -11.72 -1.35
N LYS A 112 3.72 -10.89 -2.22
CA LYS A 112 4.29 -10.55 -3.54
C LYS A 112 5.60 -9.79 -3.41
N VAL A 113 5.65 -8.80 -2.52
CA VAL A 113 6.87 -8.01 -2.24
C VAL A 113 7.97 -8.90 -1.63
N ALA A 114 7.63 -9.75 -0.66
CA ALA A 114 8.59 -10.68 -0.06
C ALA A 114 9.17 -11.65 -1.11
N SER A 115 8.33 -12.19 -1.99
CA SER A 115 8.79 -13.04 -3.10
C SER A 115 9.74 -12.29 -4.04
N PHE A 116 9.45 -11.03 -4.34
CA PHE A 116 10.31 -10.20 -5.19
C PHE A 116 11.67 -9.92 -4.56
N GLN A 117 11.72 -9.63 -3.25
CA GLN A 117 12.97 -9.43 -2.53
C GLN A 117 13.89 -10.66 -2.61
N GLU A 118 13.32 -11.87 -2.45
CA GLU A 118 14.10 -13.12 -2.56
C GLU A 118 14.61 -13.38 -3.99
N LYS A 119 13.80 -13.08 -5.02
CA LYS A 119 14.24 -13.15 -6.43
C LYS A 119 15.40 -12.19 -6.70
N LEU A 120 15.27 -10.92 -6.28
CA LEU A 120 16.31 -9.91 -6.44
C LEU A 120 17.61 -10.30 -5.74
N LYS A 121 17.52 -10.81 -4.51
CA LYS A 121 18.69 -11.30 -3.75
C LYS A 121 19.41 -12.42 -4.51
N THR A 122 18.66 -13.33 -5.13
CA THR A 122 19.20 -14.40 -5.97
C THR A 122 19.92 -13.85 -7.20
N GLU A 123 19.31 -12.93 -7.94
CA GLU A 123 19.91 -12.33 -9.13
C GLU A 123 21.14 -11.47 -8.80
N VAL A 124 21.10 -10.69 -7.72
CA VAL A 124 22.27 -9.95 -7.21
C VAL A 124 23.39 -10.93 -6.83
N GLY A 125 23.06 -12.09 -6.27
CA GLY A 125 24.02 -13.17 -6.00
C GLY A 125 24.74 -13.65 -7.27
N LYS A 126 23.98 -13.88 -8.35
CA LYS A 126 24.53 -14.26 -9.67
C LYS A 126 25.39 -13.16 -10.28
N VAL A 127 24.96 -11.90 -10.20
CA VAL A 127 25.76 -10.74 -10.64
C VAL A 127 27.08 -10.68 -9.88
N ARG A 128 27.08 -10.86 -8.56
CA ARG A 128 28.32 -10.90 -7.78
C ARG A 128 29.23 -12.05 -8.18
N GLN A 129 28.67 -13.24 -8.45
CA GLN A 129 29.45 -14.39 -8.88
C GLN A 129 30.10 -14.17 -10.25
N THR A 130 29.36 -13.61 -11.21
CA THR A 130 29.86 -13.29 -12.55
C THR A 130 30.88 -12.13 -12.51
N SER A 131 30.68 -11.13 -11.65
CA SER A 131 31.65 -10.05 -11.46
C SER A 131 32.95 -10.50 -10.77
N LYS A 132 32.91 -11.53 -9.92
CA LYS A 132 34.14 -12.11 -9.33
C LYS A 132 35.08 -12.70 -10.38
N SER A 133 34.59 -13.18 -11.51
CA SER A 133 35.48 -13.59 -12.62
C SER A 133 36.00 -12.41 -13.45
N LEU A 134 35.46 -11.21 -13.25
CA LEU A 134 35.91 -9.95 -13.87
C LEU A 134 36.86 -9.14 -12.98
N THR A 135 36.92 -9.40 -11.67
CA THR A 135 37.91 -8.79 -10.77
C THR A 135 39.32 -9.27 -11.14
N GLY A 136 40.00 -8.47 -11.97
CA GLY A 136 41.28 -8.80 -12.60
C GLY A 136 41.35 -8.38 -14.07
N TYR A 137 40.20 -8.07 -14.70
CA TYR A 137 40.15 -7.52 -16.04
C TYR A 137 40.71 -6.09 -16.05
N ARG A 138 41.95 -5.92 -16.50
CA ARG A 138 42.46 -4.62 -16.96
C ARG A 138 42.00 -4.44 -18.40
N GLN A 139 41.23 -3.40 -18.65
CA GLN A 139 41.00 -2.89 -19.99
C GLN A 139 42.39 -2.50 -20.55
N LEU A 140 42.96 -3.33 -21.41
CA LEU A 140 44.20 -3.01 -22.14
C LEU A 140 43.88 -1.92 -23.16
N GLU A 141 43.76 -0.68 -22.70
CA GLU A 141 43.85 0.48 -23.58
C GLU A 141 45.31 0.66 -24.00
N THR A 142 45.73 -0.07 -25.04
CA THR A 142 46.80 0.38 -25.95
C THR A 142 46.78 -0.46 -27.23
N TYR A 143 45.94 -0.08 -28.19
CA TYR A 143 46.36 -0.16 -29.60
C TYR A 143 47.12 1.14 -29.92
N GLY A 144 48.27 1.32 -29.27
CA GLY A 144 49.13 2.48 -29.40
C GLY A 144 50.39 2.15 -30.18
N SER A 145 50.36 2.41 -31.49
CA SER A 145 51.53 2.74 -32.31
C SER A 145 52.69 1.71 -32.40
N CYS A 146 52.53 0.70 -33.27
CA CYS A 146 53.66 0.08 -33.97
C CYS A 146 53.86 0.75 -35.35
N PHE A 147 54.06 2.06 -35.39
CA PHE A 147 54.50 2.76 -36.61
C PHE A 147 55.61 3.77 -36.30
N ILE A 148 56.79 3.43 -36.83
CA ILE A 148 57.82 4.30 -37.41
C ILE A 148 58.93 4.90 -36.50
N ASN A 149 60.17 4.69 -37.01
CA ASN A 149 61.48 5.34 -36.80
C ASN A 149 62.41 4.74 -35.71
N LYS A 150 63.67 4.36 -36.01
CA LYS A 150 64.63 4.91 -36.99
C LYS A 150 65.52 3.83 -37.63
N ILE A 151 65.72 3.96 -38.93
CA ILE A 151 66.87 3.45 -39.69
C ILE A 151 68.14 4.11 -39.12
N LYS A 152 69.19 3.33 -38.88
CA LYS A 152 70.56 3.80 -38.63
C LYS A 152 71.34 3.87 -39.94
#